data_AF-B7IDB1-F1
#
_entry.id   AF-B7IDB1-F1
#
_cell.length_a   1.000
_cell.length_b   1.000
_cell.length_c   1.000
_cell.angle_alpha   90.00
_cell.angle_beta   90.00
_cell.angle_gamma   90.00
#
_symmetry.space_group_name_H-M   'P 1'
#
loop_
_entity.id
_entity.type
_entity.pdbx_description
1 polymer ?
#
loop_
_entity_poly.entity_id
_entity_poly.type
_entity_poly.pdbx_seq_one_letter_code
_entity_poly.pdbx_strand_id
1 'polypeptide(L)'
;MNLKNKNIYYSIAEAKAKFSKVIDESRENNVIITKNGKPVSVIIDFDKFEKIVSFLENVWELYLLEIGDPSKFKDLNINDLFSDND
;
A
#
# COMPACT_ATOMS: atom_id res chain seq x y z
N MET A 1 15.42 5.47 -3.11
CA MET A 1 14.43 4.64 -2.40
C MET A 1 15.14 3.39 -1.90
N ASN A 2 15.34 3.25 -0.59
CA ASN A 2 16.07 2.11 -0.03
C ASN A 2 15.15 0.87 -0.09
N LEU A 3 15.47 -0.10 -0.95
CA LEU A 3 14.71 -1.34 -1.13
C LEU A 3 14.82 -2.31 0.07
N LYS A 4 15.46 -1.89 1.17
CA LYS A 4 15.77 -2.71 2.36
C LYS A 4 14.63 -2.85 3.37
N ASN A 5 13.41 -2.42 3.05
CA ASN A 5 12.30 -2.58 3.98
C ASN A 5 11.94 -4.06 4.07
N LYS A 6 12.13 -4.65 5.26
CA LYS A 6 11.84 -6.06 5.49
C LYS A 6 10.32 -6.23 5.61
N ASN A 7 9.81 -7.37 5.13
CA ASN A 7 8.43 -7.75 5.37
C ASN A 7 8.35 -8.51 6.70
N ILE A 8 7.49 -8.04 7.61
CA ILE A 8 7.21 -8.70 8.89
C ILE A 8 5.77 -9.20 8.82
N TYR A 9 5.53 -10.43 9.27
CA TYR A 9 4.21 -11.06 9.18
C TYR A 9 3.60 -11.21 10.56
N TYR A 10 2.33 -10.84 10.67
CA TYR A 10 1.50 -11.10 11.85
C TYR A 10 0.19 -11.76 11.41
N SER A 11 -0.30 -12.73 12.19
CA SER A 11 -1.71 -13.12 12.07
C SER A 11 -2.61 -11.99 12.61
N ILE A 12 -3.87 -11.94 12.18
CA ILE A 12 -4.87 -11.00 12.73
C ILE A 12 -4.91 -11.07 14.26
N ALA A 13 -4.83 -12.27 14.84
CA ALA A 13 -4.89 -12.45 16.29
C ALA A 13 -3.67 -11.82 16.99
N GLU A 14 -2.46 -12.06 16.47
CA GLU A 14 -1.24 -11.48 17.03
C GLU A 14 -1.19 -9.97 16.86
N ALA A 15 -1.63 -9.46 15.70
CA ALA A 15 -1.65 -8.04 15.43
C ALA A 15 -2.60 -7.29 16.39
N LYS A 16 -3.76 -7.87 16.69
CA LYS A 16 -4.69 -7.32 17.69
C LYS A 16 -4.07 -7.32 19.09
N ALA A 17 -3.42 -8.41 19.49
CA ALA A 17 -2.82 -8.53 20.82
C ALA A 17 -1.60 -7.60 21.01
N LYS A 18 -0.92 -7.22 19.92
CA LYS A 18 0.34 -6.46 19.95
C LYS A 18 0.29 -5.21 19.07
N PHE A 19 -0.87 -4.55 19.02
CA PHE A 19 -1.12 -3.52 18.01
C PHE A 19 -0.13 -2.35 18.07
N SER A 20 0.22 -1.85 19.27
CA SER A 20 1.23 -0.77 19.40
C SER A 20 2.57 -1.15 18.78
N LYS A 21 3.05 -2.38 19.04
CA LYS A 21 4.30 -2.89 18.47
C LYS A 21 4.21 -3.02 16.95
N VAL A 22 3.08 -3.49 16.43
CA VAL A 22 2.83 -3.58 14.98
C VAL A 22 2.93 -2.20 14.32
N ILE A 23 2.37 -1.16 14.95
CA ILE A 23 2.47 0.22 14.46
C ILE A 23 3.92 0.72 14.50
N ASP A 24 4.63 0.52 15.62
CA ASP A 24 6.03 0.95 15.72
C ASP A 24 6.93 0.26 14.68
N GLU A 25 6.75 -1.05 14.45
CA GLU A 25 7.50 -1.79 13.44
C GLU A 25 7.17 -1.36 12.01
N SER A 26 5.94 -0.86 11.76
CA SER A 26 5.52 -0.40 10.43
C SER A 26 6.21 0.88 9.95
N ARG A 27 6.83 1.63 10.87
CA ARG A 27 7.63 2.83 10.56
C ARG A 27 8.86 2.52 9.69
N GLU A 28 9.46 1.35 9.90
CA GLU A 28 10.67 0.93 9.19
C GLU A 28 10.45 -0.28 8.27
N ASN A 29 9.35 -1.01 8.45
CA ASN A 29 9.08 -2.27 7.78
C ASN A 29 7.71 -2.28 7.11
N ASN A 30 7.50 -3.17 6.14
CA ASN A 30 6.15 -3.49 5.69
C ASN A 30 5.59 -4.55 6.63
N VAL A 31 4.50 -4.25 7.33
CA VAL A 31 3.85 -5.24 8.20
C VAL A 31 2.69 -5.88 7.45
N ILE A 32 2.81 -7.16 7.13
CA ILE A 32 1.80 -7.95 6.42
C ILE A 32 0.91 -8.64 7.44
N ILE A 33 -0.39 -8.34 7.39
CA ILE A 33 -1.42 -8.99 8.21
C ILE A 33 -1.96 -10.20 7.45
N THR A 34 -2.04 -11.33 8.14
CA THR A 34 -2.50 -12.60 7.58
C THR A 34 -3.76 -13.14 8.27
N LYS A 35 -4.64 -13.78 7.51
CA LYS A 35 -5.80 -14.53 7.98
C LYS A 35 -5.70 -15.96 7.43
N ASN A 36 -5.73 -16.96 8.31
CA ASN A 36 -5.54 -18.37 7.94
C ASN A 36 -4.26 -18.60 7.09
N GLY A 37 -3.16 -17.94 7.48
CA GLY A 37 -1.86 -18.02 6.80
C GLY A 37 -1.75 -17.25 5.47
N LYS A 38 -2.83 -16.62 4.99
CA LYS A 38 -2.83 -15.83 3.75
C LYS A 38 -2.75 -14.33 4.04
N PRO A 39 -1.89 -13.55 3.36
CA PRO A 39 -1.90 -12.09 3.43
C PRO A 39 -3.29 -11.52 3.08
N VAL A 40 -3.75 -10.56 3.87
CA VAL A 40 -5.05 -9.89 3.66
C VAL A 40 -4.94 -8.37 3.73
N SER A 41 -3.92 -7.84 4.41
CA SER A 41 -3.69 -6.40 4.50
C SER A 41 -2.21 -6.11 4.74
N VAL A 42 -1.81 -4.88 4.48
CA VAL A 42 -0.48 -4.37 4.83
C VAL A 42 -0.65 -3.11 5.67
N ILE A 43 0.20 -2.96 6.69
CA ILE A 43 0.38 -1.73 7.46
C ILE A 43 1.76 -1.20 7.10
N ILE A 44 1.79 0.04 6.65
CA ILE A 44 3.01 0.77 6.31
C ILE A 44 2.99 2.12 6.99
N ASP A 45 4.18 2.69 7.17
CA ASP A 45 4.35 4.09 7.53
C ASP A 45 3.53 5.04 6.63
N PHE A 46 2.94 6.08 7.23
CA PHE A 46 2.08 7.02 6.51
C PHE A 46 2.85 7.86 5.50
N ASP A 47 4.04 8.37 5.84
CA ASP A 47 4.84 9.17 4.90
C ASP A 47 5.28 8.32 3.69
N LYS A 48 5.50 7.03 3.92
CA LYS A 48 5.76 6.08 2.85
C LYS A 48 4.55 5.86 1.97
N PHE A 49 3.36 5.71 2.55
CA PHE A 49 2.11 5.63 1.79
C PHE A 49 1.94 6.86 0.90
N GLU A 50 2.01 8.07 1.46
CA GLU A 50 1.88 9.34 0.74
C GLU A 50 2.86 9.43 -0.45
N LYS A 51 4.12 9.06 -0.25
CA LYS A 51 5.13 9.05 -1.33
C LYS A 51 4.81 8.06 -2.44
N ILE A 52 4.24 6.90 -2.12
CA ILE A 52 3.83 5.91 -3.12
C ILE A 52 2.66 6.45 -3.93
N VAL A 53 1.63 6.99 -3.26
CA VAL A 53 0.46 7.56 -3.92
C VAL A 53 0.86 8.71 -4.84
N SER A 54 1.60 9.68 -4.33
CA SER A 54 2.08 10.82 -5.12
C SER A 54 2.95 10.40 -6.29
N PHE A 55 3.80 9.37 -6.13
CA PHE A 55 4.58 8.84 -7.26
C PHE A 55 3.69 8.24 -8.35
N LEU A 56 2.67 7.46 -7.97
CA LEU A 56 1.73 6.85 -8.93
C LEU A 56 0.92 7.92 -9.68
N GLU A 57 0.47 8.96 -8.99
CA GLU A 57 -0.22 10.10 -9.61
C GLU A 57 0.66 10.79 -10.66
N ASN A 58 1.91 11.12 -10.30
CA ASN A 58 2.84 11.76 -11.23
C ASN A 58 3.14 10.89 -12.46
N VAL A 59 3.30 9.57 -12.27
CA VAL A 59 3.50 8.63 -13.39
C VAL A 59 2.28 8.58 -14.30
N TRP A 60 1.08 8.61 -13.72
CA TRP A 60 -0.17 8.63 -14.48
C TRP A 60 -0.32 9.93 -15.29
N GLU A 61 -0.03 11.08 -14.69
CA GLU A 61 -0.04 12.37 -15.39
C GLU A 61 0.94 12.38 -16.57
N LEU A 62 2.17 11.90 -16.38
CA LEU A 62 3.16 11.79 -17.45
C LEU A 62 2.71 10.84 -18.57
N TYR A 63 2.12 9.70 -18.22
CA TYR A 63 1.58 8.76 -19.21
C TYR A 63 0.52 9.41 -20.10
N LEU A 64 -0.39 10.20 -19.52
CA LEU A 64 -1.42 10.93 -20.25
C LEU A 64 -0.85 12.05 -21.13
N LEU A 65 0.22 12.71 -20.72
CA LEU A 65 0.85 13.80 -21.48
C LEU A 65 1.63 13.31 -22.70
N GLU A 66 2.38 12.20 -22.59
CA GLU A 66 3.30 11.79 -23.64
C GLU A 66 2.65 10.94 -24.75
N ILE A 67 1.98 9.81 -24.43
CA ILE A 67 1.56 8.80 -25.45
C ILE A 67 0.30 7.99 -25.05
N GLY A 68 -0.31 8.26 -23.88
CA GLY A 68 -1.27 7.34 -23.28
C GLY A 68 -2.59 7.20 -24.06
N ASP A 69 -3.02 5.95 -24.29
CA ASP A 69 -4.40 5.63 -24.65
C ASP A 69 -5.14 5.33 -23.33
N PRO A 70 -5.99 6.26 -22.83
CA PRO A 70 -6.68 6.08 -21.55
C PRO A 70 -7.55 4.82 -21.52
N SER A 71 -7.94 4.31 -22.70
CA SER A 71 -8.77 3.11 -22.80
C SER A 71 -8.06 1.82 -22.42
N LYS A 72 -6.71 1.79 -22.37
CA LYS A 72 -5.92 0.63 -21.91
C LYS A 72 -5.95 0.43 -20.39
N PHE A 73 -6.32 1.46 -19.64
CA PHE A 73 -6.41 1.46 -18.19
C PHE A 73 -7.81 1.89 -17.73
N LYS A 74 -8.83 1.66 -18.56
CA LYS A 74 -10.22 2.09 -18.33
C LYS A 74 -10.79 1.61 -16.98
N ASP A 75 -10.26 0.51 -16.46
CA ASP A 75 -10.65 -0.11 -15.18
C ASP A 75 -9.68 0.21 -14.02
N LEU A 76 -8.65 1.02 -14.27
CA LEU A 76 -7.67 1.48 -13.28
C LEU A 76 -7.83 2.99 -13.11
N ASN A 77 -8.98 3.39 -12.57
CA ASN A 77 -9.09 4.74 -12.02
C ASN A 77 -8.37 4.76 -10.68
N ILE A 78 -7.46 5.71 -10.48
CA ILE A 78 -6.79 5.88 -9.20
C ILE A 78 -7.79 6.16 -8.07
N ASN A 79 -8.96 6.73 -8.41
CA ASN A 79 -10.06 6.89 -7.46
C ASN A 79 -10.68 5.55 -7.02
N ASP A 80 -10.60 4.49 -7.83
CA ASP A 80 -11.08 3.15 -7.47
C ASP A 80 -10.13 2.44 -6.48
N LEU A 81 -8.87 2.88 -6.38
CA LEU A 81 -7.93 2.43 -5.33
C LEU A 81 -8.26 3.02 -3.95
N PHE A 82 -8.96 4.16 -3.91
CA PHE A 82 -9.31 4.90 -2.69
C PHE A 82 -10.81 5.02 -2.47
N SER A 83 -11.64 4.40 -3.32
CA SER A 83 -13.07 4.37 -3.11
C SER A 83 -13.38 3.48 -1.91
N ASP A 84 -13.91 4.09 -0.85
CA ASP A 84 -14.41 3.39 0.31
C ASP A 84 -15.46 2.36 -0.14
N ASN A 85 -15.17 1.09 0.08
CA ASN A 85 -16.17 0.02 -0.04
C ASN A 85 -16.97 0.02 1.27
N ASP A 86 -17.99 0.86 1.34
CA ASP A 86 -19.06 0.80 2.36
C ASP A 86 -19.85 -0.52 2.27
#